data_AF-A0A363RMG7-F1
#
_entry.id   AF-A0A363RMG7-F1
#
_cell.length_a   1.000
_cell.length_b   1.000
_cell.length_c   1.000
_cell.angle_alpha   90.00
_cell.angle_beta   90.00
_cell.angle_gamma   90.00
#
_symmetry.space_group_name_H-M   'P 1'
#
loop_
_entity.id
_entity.type
_entity.pdbx_description
1 polymer ?
#
loop_
_entity_poly.entity_id
_entity_poly.type
_entity_poly.pdbx_seq_one_letter_code
_entity_poly.pdbx_strand_id
1 'polypeptide(L)'
;MRQRPLILLTFAVLAAHGLLLAWPGVQEALRKARITGSTPKELRFEVRQIAPPPPAAVPPAPTPASRPSVAQAAPAAPRPQVQKAPPEQTPASRASVGPKFREASTEKPATSEAAPTTEADAAPTAPSALDQLLASGEASPAPMPEPIPGSAADLQPLHAVADQGDANPSASPSTSEAKAETEAPSASASEPAPAIGIGSPGYAGPLPAIKLPPSARLQFQAKGSAKGFQYSAKAQLTFKSDGQRYQAEQEVSAFLMGSRSQTSSGLITPHGLAPQRFVDKARKERSAELDAPAARIRYSDGDEPQAVSAGVQDRLSIFLQLSSMVAANPERYAPGSTVAINVTSARSAEVWTFVVDGPETLDLPAGPTPSLRLTRQPRKGQDQTAHLWLAPSLQYLPVRIRLSQSNGDFADLQLQAATVDSPP
;
A
#
# COMPACT_ATOMS: atom_id res chain seq x y z
N MET A 1 -9.32 38.90 -39.45
CA MET A 1 -10.76 38.55 -39.55
C MET A 1 -11.20 37.29 -38.77
N ARG A 2 -10.38 36.68 -37.89
CA ARG A 2 -10.72 35.41 -37.20
C ARG A 2 -11.37 35.52 -35.79
N GLN A 3 -11.66 36.72 -35.28
CA GLN A 3 -12.27 36.86 -33.93
C GLN A 3 -13.81 36.85 -33.91
N ARG A 4 -14.45 37.04 -35.06
CA ARG A 4 -15.92 37.00 -35.20
C ARG A 4 -16.55 35.64 -34.83
N PRO A 5 -15.99 34.47 -35.19
CA PRO A 5 -16.61 33.18 -34.83
C PRO A 5 -16.50 32.85 -33.34
N LEU A 6 -15.41 33.25 -32.66
CA LEU A 6 -15.22 32.97 -31.24
C LEU A 6 -16.20 33.77 -30.36
N ILE A 7 -16.44 35.03 -30.72
CA ILE A 7 -17.41 35.90 -30.04
C ILE A 7 -18.84 35.35 -30.21
N LEU A 8 -19.20 34.92 -31.42
CA LEU A 8 -20.52 34.31 -31.69
C LEU A 8 -20.72 33.02 -30.90
N LEU A 9 -19.68 32.20 -30.74
CA LEU A 9 -19.75 30.97 -29.96
C LEU A 9 -19.95 31.26 -28.47
N THR A 10 -19.25 32.25 -27.91
CA THR A 10 -19.44 32.66 -26.50
C THR A 10 -20.84 33.21 -26.25
N PHE A 11 -21.41 33.99 -27.17
CA PHE A 11 -22.79 34.48 -27.05
C PHE A 11 -23.81 33.35 -27.17
N ALA A 12 -23.57 32.36 -28.03
CA ALA A 12 -24.45 31.19 -28.16
C ALA A 12 -24.46 30.34 -26.88
N VAL A 13 -23.30 30.12 -26.25
CA VAL A 13 -23.19 29.38 -24.97
C VAL A 13 -23.87 30.13 -23.84
N LEU A 14 -23.71 31.46 -23.76
CA LEU A 14 -24.39 32.29 -22.76
C LEU A 14 -25.91 32.32 -22.97
N ALA A 15 -26.38 32.39 -24.21
CA ALA A 15 -27.80 32.32 -24.53
C ALA A 15 -28.41 30.96 -24.15
N ALA A 16 -27.70 29.85 -24.43
CA ALA A 16 -28.12 28.52 -24.04
C ALA A 16 -28.17 28.34 -22.51
N HIS A 17 -27.21 28.88 -21.77
CA HIS A 17 -27.24 28.89 -20.30
C HIS A 17 -28.39 29.74 -19.75
N GLY A 18 -28.65 30.91 -20.35
CA GLY A 18 -29.78 31.76 -19.98
C GLY A 18 -31.12 31.05 -20.18
N LEU A 19 -31.28 30.33 -21.30
CA LEU A 19 -32.50 29.57 -21.61
C LEU A 19 -32.68 28.36 -20.67
N LEU A 20 -31.59 27.69 -20.27
CA LEU A 20 -31.63 26.59 -19.30
C LEU A 20 -32.05 27.07 -17.91
N LEU A 21 -31.56 28.24 -17.48
CA LEU A 21 -31.91 28.84 -16.19
C LEU A 21 -33.33 29.43 -16.19
N ALA A 22 -33.82 29.91 -17.33
CA ALA A 22 -35.19 30.38 -17.51
C ALA A 22 -36.21 29.23 -17.71
N TRP A 23 -35.75 27.97 -17.76
CA TRP A 23 -36.64 26.82 -17.94
C TRP A 23 -37.61 26.70 -16.74
N PRO A 24 -38.93 26.62 -16.98
CA PRO A 24 -39.94 26.62 -15.91
C PRO A 24 -39.72 25.52 -14.85
N GLY A 25 -39.18 24.36 -15.25
CA GLY A 25 -38.87 23.26 -14.33
C GLY A 25 -37.74 23.56 -13.34
N VAL A 26 -36.75 24.37 -13.71
CA VAL A 26 -35.64 24.75 -12.82
C VAL A 26 -36.11 25.81 -11.82
N GLN A 27 -36.92 26.77 -12.28
CA GLN A 27 -37.53 27.78 -11.41
C GLN A 27 -38.51 27.14 -10.40
N GLU A 28 -39.24 26.11 -10.80
CA GLU A 28 -40.15 25.38 -9.91
C GLU A 28 -39.40 24.53 -8.88
N ALA A 29 -38.28 23.91 -9.26
CA ALA A 29 -37.40 23.20 -8.33
C ALA A 29 -36.77 24.15 -7.29
N LEU A 30 -36.34 25.34 -7.72
CA LEU A 30 -35.80 26.37 -6.82
C LEU A 30 -36.88 26.96 -5.90
N ARG A 31 -38.12 27.11 -6.36
CA ARG A 31 -39.26 27.49 -5.50
C ARG A 31 -39.59 26.40 -4.48
N LYS A 32 -39.62 25.13 -4.87
CA LYS A 32 -39.85 24.00 -3.93
C LYS A 32 -38.74 23.88 -2.88
N ALA A 33 -37.49 24.12 -3.27
CA ALA A 33 -36.36 24.13 -2.34
C ALA A 33 -36.40 25.32 -1.36
N ARG A 34 -36.99 26.46 -1.75
CA ARG A 34 -37.14 27.65 -0.90
C ARG A 34 -38.37 27.59 0.03
N ILE A 35 -39.42 26.87 -0.38
CA ILE A 35 -40.65 26.68 0.41
C ILE A 35 -40.49 25.52 1.43
N THR A 36 -39.64 24.54 1.13
CA THR A 36 -39.31 23.46 2.05
C THR A 36 -38.14 23.90 2.94
N GLY A 37 -38.40 24.80 3.88
CA GLY A 37 -37.47 25.11 4.97
C GLY A 37 -37.27 23.89 5.87
N SER A 38 -36.46 22.93 5.45
CA SER A 38 -35.98 21.85 6.31
C SER A 38 -34.77 22.36 7.09
N THR A 39 -35.07 22.94 8.26
CA THR A 39 -34.10 23.18 9.33
C THR A 39 -33.33 21.90 9.66
N PRO A 40 -32.00 21.96 9.88
CA PRO A 40 -31.23 20.81 10.34
C PRO A 40 -31.80 20.33 11.68
N LYS A 41 -32.02 19.02 11.76
CA LYS A 41 -32.55 18.27 12.90
C LYS A 41 -31.79 18.65 14.17
N GLU A 42 -32.46 19.37 15.06
CA GLU A 42 -32.07 19.63 16.43
C GLU A 42 -31.75 18.29 17.11
N LEU A 43 -30.48 18.05 17.47
CA LEU A 43 -30.10 16.91 18.30
C LEU A 43 -30.66 17.13 19.71
N ARG A 44 -31.81 16.52 19.98
CA ARG A 44 -32.31 16.36 21.35
C ARG A 44 -31.49 15.27 22.03
N PHE A 45 -30.68 15.67 23.01
CA PHE A 45 -30.01 14.76 23.92
C PHE A 45 -31.05 14.25 24.94
N GLU A 46 -31.50 13.01 24.80
CA GLU A 46 -32.28 12.32 25.82
C GLU A 46 -31.32 11.61 26.78
N VAL A 47 -31.04 12.22 27.93
CA VAL A 47 -30.23 11.62 28.98
C VAL A 47 -31.12 10.67 29.79
N ARG A 48 -31.06 9.37 29.49
CA ARG A 48 -31.55 8.34 30.42
C ARG A 48 -30.47 8.02 31.43
N GLN A 49 -30.67 8.40 32.69
CA GLN A 49 -29.90 7.86 33.80
C GLN A 49 -30.21 6.37 33.96
N ILE A 50 -29.21 5.52 33.79
CA ILE A 50 -29.28 4.10 34.16
C ILE A 50 -28.70 4.01 35.57
N ALA A 51 -29.53 3.60 36.54
CA ALA A 51 -29.08 3.31 37.89
C ALA A 51 -28.17 2.06 37.86
N PRO A 52 -27.03 2.04 38.59
CA PRO A 52 -26.15 0.88 38.63
C PRO A 52 -26.85 -0.31 39.31
N PRO A 53 -26.63 -1.56 38.85
CA PRO A 53 -27.17 -2.73 39.50
C PRO A 53 -26.56 -2.92 40.90
N PRO A 54 -27.32 -3.46 41.88
CA PRO A 54 -26.79 -3.71 43.22
C PRO A 54 -25.64 -4.72 43.18
N PRO A 55 -24.64 -4.59 44.07
CA PRO A 55 -23.48 -5.48 44.08
C PRO A 55 -23.91 -6.90 44.42
N ALA A 56 -23.48 -7.87 43.60
CA ALA A 56 -23.61 -9.29 43.88
C ALA A 56 -22.84 -9.67 45.15
N ALA A 57 -23.46 -10.51 45.98
CA ALA A 57 -22.88 -10.99 47.23
C ALA A 57 -21.54 -11.72 46.99
N VAL A 58 -20.51 -11.29 47.73
CA VAL A 58 -19.17 -11.89 47.72
C VAL A 58 -19.21 -13.21 48.51
N PRO A 59 -18.73 -14.35 47.95
CA PRO A 59 -18.55 -15.57 48.74
C PRO A 59 -17.37 -15.41 49.71
N PRO A 60 -17.38 -16.06 50.89
CA PRO A 60 -16.32 -15.90 51.88
C PRO A 60 -15.00 -16.49 51.39
N ALA A 61 -13.90 -15.76 51.64
CA ALA A 61 -12.54 -16.14 51.29
C ALA A 61 -12.06 -17.38 52.07
N PRO A 62 -11.27 -18.28 51.45
CA PRO A 62 -10.61 -19.36 52.17
C PRO A 62 -9.44 -18.83 53.02
N THR A 63 -9.32 -19.40 54.21
CA THR A 63 -8.30 -19.10 55.23
C THR A 63 -6.88 -19.36 54.70
N PRO A 64 -5.91 -18.44 54.87
CA PRO A 64 -4.52 -18.71 54.48
C PRO A 64 -3.82 -19.57 55.55
N ALA A 65 -3.21 -20.66 55.09
CA ALA A 65 -2.31 -21.50 55.88
C ALA A 65 -0.99 -20.76 56.18
N SER A 66 -0.52 -20.92 57.42
CA SER A 66 0.70 -20.34 57.98
C SER A 66 1.96 -20.72 57.19
N ARG A 67 2.78 -19.73 56.83
CA ARG A 67 4.13 -19.92 56.28
C ARG A 67 5.16 -19.73 57.41
N PRO A 68 6.19 -20.60 57.54
CA PRO A 68 7.22 -20.42 58.56
C PRO A 68 8.17 -19.28 58.21
N SER A 69 8.56 -18.57 59.27
CA SER A 69 9.51 -17.47 59.33
C SER A 69 10.95 -17.96 59.12
N VAL A 70 11.70 -17.31 58.22
CA VAL A 70 13.17 -17.37 58.22
C VAL A 70 13.75 -15.98 57.99
N ALA A 71 14.37 -15.52 59.08
CA ALA A 71 15.58 -14.72 59.22
C ALA A 71 15.85 -13.50 58.31
N GLN A 72 15.86 -12.38 59.01
CA GLN A 72 16.33 -11.05 58.65
C GLN A 72 17.87 -11.01 58.54
N ALA A 73 18.40 -10.32 57.53
CA ALA A 73 19.80 -9.86 57.49
C ALA A 73 19.86 -8.38 57.02
N ALA A 74 20.81 -7.66 57.60
CA ALA A 74 20.86 -6.22 57.85
C ALA A 74 21.34 -5.34 56.65
N PRO A 75 21.31 -3.98 56.78
CA PRO A 75 21.36 -3.01 55.69
C PRO A 75 22.70 -2.24 55.55
N ALA A 76 22.92 -1.62 54.37
CA ALA A 76 23.71 -0.40 54.04
C ALA A 76 24.28 -0.55 52.60
N ALA A 77 24.49 0.46 51.73
CA ALA A 77 24.77 1.89 51.88
C ALA A 77 24.39 2.66 50.56
N PRO A 78 24.53 4.00 50.48
CA PRO A 78 23.83 4.85 49.51
C PRO A 78 24.61 5.18 48.20
N ARG A 79 23.86 5.73 47.24
CA ARG A 79 24.23 6.19 45.88
C ARG A 79 25.40 7.19 45.84
N PRO A 80 26.07 7.30 44.67
CA PRO A 80 26.60 8.58 44.19
C PRO A 80 25.71 9.19 43.09
N GLN A 81 25.38 10.48 43.28
CA GLN A 81 24.81 11.37 42.26
C GLN A 81 25.91 11.82 41.30
N VAL A 82 25.61 11.92 40.00
CA VAL A 82 26.47 12.65 39.04
C VAL A 82 25.79 13.96 38.68
N GLN A 83 26.54 15.04 38.89
CA GLN A 83 26.17 16.44 38.76
C GLN A 83 26.12 16.91 37.30
N LYS A 84 25.24 17.88 37.04
CA LYS A 84 25.17 18.72 35.84
C LYS A 84 26.38 19.66 35.76
N ALA A 85 26.89 19.89 34.55
CA ALA A 85 27.79 20.99 34.20
C ALA A 85 27.06 22.01 33.28
N PRO A 86 27.16 23.34 33.52
CA PRO A 86 26.65 24.42 32.64
C PRO A 86 27.56 24.78 31.44
N PRO A 87 27.10 25.65 30.51
CA PRO A 87 27.67 25.81 29.17
C PRO A 87 28.78 26.87 29.08
N GLU A 88 29.69 26.70 28.13
CA GLU A 88 30.71 27.70 27.78
C GLU A 88 30.62 28.10 26.31
N GLN A 89 31.13 29.31 26.05
CA GLN A 89 30.68 30.26 25.05
C GLN A 89 31.44 30.20 23.71
N THR A 90 30.83 30.84 22.73
CA THR A 90 31.33 31.31 21.43
C THR A 90 32.72 31.98 21.48
N PRO A 91 33.41 32.04 20.34
CA PRO A 91 33.90 33.34 19.90
C PRO A 91 33.53 33.69 18.46
N ALA A 92 33.21 34.97 18.27
CA ALA A 92 33.09 35.66 17.00
C ALA A 92 34.43 36.30 16.60
N SER A 93 34.75 36.33 15.30
CA SER A 93 35.59 37.34 14.60
C SER A 93 35.74 36.88 13.13
N ARG A 94 35.80 37.67 12.04
CA ARG A 94 35.50 39.07 11.68
C ARG A 94 35.96 39.20 10.23
N ALA A 95 35.10 39.71 9.34
CA ALA A 95 35.39 40.38 8.04
C ALA A 95 36.20 39.56 6.99
N SER A 96 36.17 39.81 5.67
CA SER A 96 35.95 41.04 4.93
C SER A 96 35.84 40.76 3.41
N VAL A 97 35.32 41.75 2.67
CA VAL A 97 35.54 42.07 1.23
C VAL A 97 34.78 41.27 0.15
N GLY A 98 33.86 41.97 -0.54
CA GLY A 98 33.37 41.61 -1.88
C GLY A 98 34.26 42.17 -3.00
N PRO A 99 33.88 41.99 -4.28
CA PRO A 99 33.39 43.17 -5.00
C PRO A 99 32.21 42.92 -5.96
N LYS A 100 31.54 44.04 -6.27
CA LYS A 100 30.54 44.25 -7.32
C LYS A 100 31.21 44.37 -8.70
N PHE A 101 30.46 44.05 -9.77
CA PHE A 101 30.36 44.65 -11.13
C PHE A 101 29.50 43.66 -11.95
N ARG A 102 28.65 43.97 -12.92
CA ARG A 102 27.86 45.10 -13.42
C ARG A 102 27.04 44.52 -14.59
N GLU A 103 25.88 45.11 -14.84
CA GLU A 103 24.95 44.86 -15.96
C GLU A 103 25.61 44.67 -17.34
N ALA A 104 24.98 43.88 -18.22
CA ALA A 104 24.28 44.40 -19.41
C ALA A 104 23.78 43.29 -20.37
N SER A 105 22.50 43.44 -20.74
CA SER A 105 21.96 43.40 -22.12
C SER A 105 21.89 42.10 -22.94
N THR A 106 20.62 41.75 -23.25
CA THR A 106 20.03 41.41 -24.56
C THR A 106 20.86 40.64 -25.60
N GLU A 107 20.34 39.50 -26.09
CA GLU A 107 19.76 39.43 -27.45
C GLU A 107 19.01 38.09 -27.69
N LYS A 108 18.00 38.16 -28.57
CA LYS A 108 17.23 37.08 -29.18
C LYS A 108 17.69 36.95 -30.63
N PRO A 109 17.77 35.75 -31.22
CA PRO A 109 17.02 35.49 -32.46
C PRO A 109 16.29 34.13 -32.39
N ALA A 110 15.02 34.04 -32.76
CA ALA A 110 14.48 33.80 -34.11
C ALA A 110 14.35 32.30 -34.46
N THR A 111 13.09 31.88 -34.50
CA THR A 111 12.42 31.06 -35.55
C THR A 111 13.08 29.77 -36.03
N SER A 112 12.40 28.65 -35.78
CA SER A 112 12.34 27.55 -36.74
C SER A 112 10.96 26.89 -36.72
N GLU A 113 10.50 26.55 -37.91
CA GLU A 113 9.17 26.21 -38.37
C GLU A 113 9.14 24.73 -38.74
N ALA A 114 8.14 23.98 -38.28
CA ALA A 114 7.63 22.79 -38.98
C ALA A 114 6.30 22.33 -38.35
N ALA A 115 5.25 22.29 -39.17
CA ALA A 115 3.97 21.60 -38.94
C ALA A 115 3.99 20.24 -39.69
N PRO A 116 2.88 19.49 -39.84
CA PRO A 116 1.69 19.28 -39.00
C PRO A 116 1.55 17.77 -38.66
N THR A 117 0.48 17.29 -38.00
CA THR A 117 -0.54 16.37 -38.56
C THR A 117 -1.57 15.93 -37.49
N THR A 118 -2.82 15.75 -37.95
CA THR A 118 -3.79 14.69 -37.55
C THR A 118 -4.69 14.89 -36.32
N GLU A 119 -5.93 15.27 -36.66
CA GLU A 119 -7.17 14.55 -36.34
C GLU A 119 -7.73 14.67 -34.93
N ALA A 120 -8.80 15.47 -34.87
CA ALA A 120 -9.72 15.55 -33.76
C ALA A 120 -10.55 14.26 -33.70
N ASP A 121 -10.28 13.46 -32.66
CA ASP A 121 -11.22 12.45 -32.17
C ASP A 121 -11.62 12.79 -30.72
N ALA A 122 -12.84 12.39 -30.37
CA ALA A 122 -13.65 12.84 -29.26
C ALA A 122 -12.93 12.91 -27.90
N ALA A 123 -13.23 13.96 -27.13
CA ALA A 123 -12.83 14.08 -25.73
C ALA A 123 -13.33 12.87 -24.91
N PRO A 124 -12.43 12.05 -24.32
CA PRO A 124 -12.85 10.92 -23.51
C PRO A 124 -13.29 11.38 -22.12
N THR A 125 -14.26 10.66 -21.55
CA THR A 125 -14.90 10.94 -20.27
C THR A 125 -13.91 10.87 -19.10
N ALA A 126 -13.64 12.03 -18.48
CA ALA A 126 -12.70 12.24 -17.37
C ALA A 126 -12.79 11.28 -16.16
N PRO A 127 -13.94 10.69 -15.77
CA PRO A 127 -13.97 9.78 -14.62
C PRO A 127 -13.36 8.40 -14.91
N SER A 128 -13.22 7.98 -16.18
CA SER A 128 -12.62 6.67 -16.54
C SER A 128 -11.12 6.60 -16.26
N ALA A 129 -10.48 7.75 -16.10
CA ALA A 129 -9.04 7.92 -16.02
C ALA A 129 -8.51 7.57 -14.61
N LEU A 130 -9.11 8.15 -13.58
CA LEU A 130 -8.82 7.84 -12.17
C LEU A 130 -9.21 6.38 -11.84
N ASP A 131 -10.23 5.87 -12.53
CA ASP A 131 -10.72 4.49 -12.42
C ASP A 131 -9.73 3.46 -12.99
N GLN A 132 -9.07 3.69 -14.13
CA GLN A 132 -8.08 2.72 -14.61
C GLN A 132 -6.77 2.81 -13.83
N LEU A 133 -6.35 4.02 -13.48
CA LEU A 133 -5.06 4.23 -12.86
C LEU A 133 -4.94 3.62 -11.46
N LEU A 134 -6.00 3.74 -10.66
CA LEU A 134 -6.05 3.13 -9.34
C LEU A 134 -6.59 1.69 -9.39
N ALA A 135 -7.13 1.18 -10.52
CA ALA A 135 -7.67 -0.20 -10.62
C ALA A 135 -6.73 -1.19 -11.29
N SER A 136 -6.04 -0.79 -12.36
CA SER A 136 -5.51 -1.75 -13.32
C SER A 136 -4.19 -2.33 -12.82
N GLY A 137 -4.29 -3.44 -12.09
CA GLY A 137 -3.33 -4.53 -12.10
C GLY A 137 -3.93 -5.77 -12.79
N GLU A 138 -4.81 -5.56 -13.79
CA GLU A 138 -5.45 -6.66 -14.52
C GLU A 138 -4.49 -7.27 -15.53
N ALA A 139 -3.96 -8.45 -15.20
CA ALA A 139 -3.86 -9.49 -16.21
C ALA A 139 -5.28 -10.02 -16.44
N SER A 140 -5.82 -9.85 -17.64
CA SER A 140 -6.97 -10.66 -18.09
C SER A 140 -6.58 -12.14 -17.96
N PRO A 141 -7.43 -13.03 -17.42
CA PRO A 141 -7.17 -14.45 -17.56
C PRO A 141 -7.10 -14.74 -19.06
N ALA A 142 -5.94 -15.21 -19.52
CA ALA A 142 -5.86 -15.82 -20.84
C ALA A 142 -6.77 -17.06 -20.81
N PRO A 143 -7.54 -17.34 -21.86
CA PRO A 143 -8.28 -18.60 -21.93
C PRO A 143 -7.28 -19.74 -21.80
N MET A 144 -7.52 -20.66 -20.86
CA MET A 144 -6.84 -21.96 -20.85
C MET A 144 -7.02 -22.58 -22.23
N PRO A 145 -5.96 -23.09 -22.89
CA PRO A 145 -6.19 -23.94 -24.05
C PRO A 145 -6.97 -25.16 -23.59
N GLU A 146 -8.12 -25.39 -24.21
CA GLU A 146 -8.88 -26.64 -24.09
C GLU A 146 -7.95 -27.82 -24.34
N PRO A 147 -8.04 -28.92 -23.56
CA PRO A 147 -7.27 -30.11 -23.86
C PRO A 147 -7.80 -30.69 -25.18
N ILE A 148 -6.92 -30.73 -26.17
CA ILE A 148 -7.15 -31.38 -27.46
C ILE A 148 -7.42 -32.87 -27.18
N PRO A 149 -8.55 -33.44 -27.61
CA PRO A 149 -8.82 -34.85 -27.43
C PRO A 149 -8.12 -35.66 -28.53
N GLY A 150 -7.35 -36.67 -28.14
CA GLY A 150 -6.97 -37.77 -29.02
C GLY A 150 -5.47 -38.07 -29.05
N SER A 151 -5.05 -39.09 -28.31
CA SER A 151 -4.55 -40.33 -28.91
C SER A 151 -4.48 -41.41 -27.83
N ALA A 152 -5.21 -42.49 -28.09
CA ALA A 152 -5.28 -43.68 -27.27
C ALA A 152 -3.99 -44.50 -27.33
N ALA A 153 -3.75 -45.29 -26.27
CA ALA A 153 -3.69 -46.75 -26.30
C ALA A 153 -2.55 -47.32 -25.44
N ASP A 154 -2.99 -48.14 -24.48
CA ASP A 154 -2.36 -49.35 -23.94
C ASP A 154 -1.02 -49.23 -23.19
N LEU A 155 -1.06 -49.47 -21.87
CA LEU A 155 -0.95 -50.84 -21.33
C LEU A 155 -1.25 -50.84 -19.82
N GLN A 156 -2.20 -51.68 -19.42
CA GLN A 156 -2.53 -52.00 -18.03
C GLN A 156 -1.55 -53.03 -17.42
N PRO A 157 -1.53 -53.18 -16.07
CA PRO A 157 -0.37 -53.59 -15.28
C PRO A 157 -0.31 -55.10 -15.01
N LEU A 158 0.89 -55.62 -14.73
CA LEU A 158 1.08 -56.98 -14.19
C LEU A 158 1.59 -56.95 -12.75
N HIS A 159 0.80 -57.60 -11.90
CA HIS A 159 1.11 -57.98 -10.53
C HIS A 159 2.08 -59.17 -10.47
N ALA A 160 2.74 -59.27 -9.32
CA ALA A 160 3.76 -60.23 -8.91
C ALA A 160 3.34 -61.72 -8.88
N VAL A 161 4.31 -62.62 -9.10
CA VAL A 161 4.47 -63.92 -8.40
C VAL A 161 5.97 -64.27 -8.35
N ALA A 162 6.43 -64.77 -7.21
CA ALA A 162 7.77 -65.29 -6.92
C ALA A 162 7.94 -66.75 -7.40
N ASP A 163 9.15 -67.18 -7.76
CA ASP A 163 9.76 -68.41 -7.24
C ASP A 163 11.27 -68.51 -7.56
N GLN A 164 11.96 -69.32 -6.77
CA GLN A 164 13.41 -69.42 -6.57
C GLN A 164 14.19 -70.20 -7.64
N GLY A 165 15.53 -70.10 -7.57
CA GLY A 165 16.45 -71.03 -8.21
C GLY A 165 17.91 -70.61 -8.13
N ASP A 166 18.65 -71.25 -7.22
CA ASP A 166 20.10 -71.19 -6.97
C ASP A 166 21.01 -71.11 -8.21
N ALA A 167 22.11 -70.37 -8.10
CA ALA A 167 23.49 -70.93 -8.05
C ALA A 167 24.56 -69.86 -8.37
N ASN A 168 25.38 -69.54 -7.37
CA ASN A 168 26.73 -68.98 -7.50
C ASN A 168 27.70 -70.16 -7.78
N PRO A 169 28.87 -70.00 -8.45
CA PRO A 169 30.04 -69.44 -7.76
C PRO A 169 31.01 -68.59 -8.60
N SER A 170 31.53 -67.54 -7.96
CA SER A 170 32.96 -67.23 -7.74
C SER A 170 33.90 -66.98 -8.93
N ALA A 171 34.42 -65.73 -9.05
CA ALA A 171 35.86 -65.40 -9.04
C ALA A 171 36.10 -63.87 -9.16
N SER A 172 36.88 -63.32 -8.22
CA SER A 172 37.46 -61.96 -8.21
C SER A 172 38.74 -61.88 -9.08
N PRO A 173 39.58 -60.82 -9.00
CA PRO A 173 39.40 -59.38 -9.23
C PRO A 173 40.48 -58.83 -10.19
N SER A 174 40.41 -57.54 -10.60
CA SER A 174 41.61 -56.75 -10.95
C SER A 174 41.30 -55.24 -10.95
N THR A 175 41.97 -54.53 -10.03
CA THR A 175 42.75 -53.26 -10.16
C THR A 175 42.31 -52.20 -11.17
N SER A 176 42.49 -50.89 -10.99
CA SER A 176 42.98 -49.99 -9.95
C SER A 176 43.08 -48.63 -10.67
N GLU A 177 42.56 -47.53 -10.13
CA GLU A 177 43.30 -46.25 -10.09
C GLU A 177 42.55 -45.19 -9.29
N ALA A 178 43.23 -44.74 -8.24
CA ALA A 178 42.93 -43.53 -7.49
C ALA A 178 43.73 -42.38 -8.08
N LYS A 179 43.13 -41.18 -8.15
CA LYS A 179 43.87 -39.96 -7.77
C LYS A 179 42.91 -38.85 -7.36
N ALA A 180 43.01 -38.47 -6.09
CA ALA A 180 42.49 -37.23 -5.56
C ALA A 180 43.53 -36.12 -5.72
N GLU A 181 43.00 -34.89 -5.69
CA GLU A 181 43.53 -33.71 -4.99
C GLU A 181 43.84 -32.45 -5.84
N THR A 182 42.88 -31.50 -5.75
CA THR A 182 43.03 -30.06 -5.45
C THR A 182 43.70 -29.13 -6.46
N GLU A 183 42.97 -28.12 -6.93
CA GLU A 183 43.10 -26.71 -6.47
C GLU A 183 41.96 -25.82 -7.00
N ALA A 184 41.39 -25.00 -6.11
CA ALA A 184 40.36 -24.02 -6.41
C ALA A 184 40.94 -22.75 -7.07
N PRO A 185 40.09 -21.89 -7.65
CA PRO A 185 40.04 -20.56 -7.07
C PRO A 185 38.61 -20.13 -6.72
N SER A 186 38.55 -19.53 -5.54
CA SER A 186 37.39 -18.92 -4.90
C SER A 186 36.84 -17.78 -5.75
N ALA A 187 35.68 -17.98 -6.37
CA ALA A 187 34.83 -16.90 -6.84
C ALA A 187 33.86 -16.56 -5.71
N SER A 188 34.08 -15.41 -5.09
CA SER A 188 33.19 -14.82 -4.09
C SER A 188 31.83 -14.54 -4.76
N ALA A 189 30.92 -15.49 -4.68
CA ALA A 189 29.53 -15.30 -5.03
C ALA A 189 28.89 -14.44 -3.94
N SER A 190 28.56 -13.20 -4.27
CA SER A 190 27.69 -12.36 -3.46
C SER A 190 26.39 -13.12 -3.23
N GLU A 191 26.17 -13.56 -1.99
CA GLU A 191 24.94 -14.19 -1.55
C GLU A 191 23.77 -13.22 -1.81
N PRO A 192 22.74 -13.61 -2.58
CA PRO A 192 21.60 -12.73 -2.80
C PRO A 192 20.91 -12.47 -1.47
N ALA A 193 20.62 -11.19 -1.18
CA ALA A 193 19.89 -10.80 0.02
C ALA A 193 18.64 -11.67 0.20
N PRO A 194 18.35 -12.18 1.41
CA PRO A 194 17.31 -13.17 1.60
C PRO A 194 15.94 -12.59 1.24
N ALA A 195 15.27 -13.19 0.27
CA ALA A 195 13.90 -12.85 -0.06
C ALA A 195 12.98 -13.24 1.10
N ILE A 196 12.35 -12.24 1.74
CA ILE A 196 11.35 -12.48 2.77
C ILE A 196 10.01 -12.68 2.04
N GLY A 197 9.74 -13.93 1.64
CA GLY A 197 8.51 -14.29 0.95
C GLY A 197 7.36 -14.60 1.90
N ILE A 198 6.71 -13.61 2.49
CA ILE A 198 5.53 -13.89 3.33
C ILE A 198 4.37 -14.32 2.43
N GLY A 199 3.90 -15.55 2.61
CA GLY A 199 2.74 -16.06 1.88
C GLY A 199 3.04 -16.65 0.50
N SER A 200 4.29 -16.78 0.05
CA SER A 200 4.56 -17.67 -1.10
C SER A 200 4.43 -19.15 -0.67
N PRO A 201 3.88 -20.04 -1.51
CA PRO A 201 3.95 -21.48 -1.26
C PRO A 201 5.42 -21.88 -1.02
N GLY A 202 5.74 -22.42 0.16
CA GLY A 202 7.09 -22.87 0.52
C GLY A 202 7.95 -21.91 1.35
N TYR A 203 7.45 -20.76 1.83
CA TYR A 203 8.21 -19.95 2.79
C TYR A 203 8.27 -20.63 4.17
N ALA A 204 9.46 -21.05 4.58
CA ALA A 204 9.75 -21.65 5.88
C ALA A 204 10.64 -20.75 6.77
N GLY A 205 10.82 -19.47 6.40
CA GLY A 205 11.65 -18.54 7.15
C GLY A 205 10.97 -17.98 8.40
N PRO A 206 11.72 -17.38 9.35
CA PRO A 206 11.14 -16.70 10.51
C PRO A 206 10.21 -15.57 10.08
N LEU A 207 9.00 -15.58 10.65
CA LEU A 207 7.99 -14.56 10.37
C LEU A 207 8.53 -13.18 10.78
N PRO A 208 8.27 -12.12 9.98
CA PRO A 208 8.75 -10.79 10.31
C PRO A 208 8.16 -10.30 11.62
N ALA A 209 8.96 -9.56 12.38
CA ALA A 209 8.44 -8.73 13.45
C ALA A 209 7.50 -7.66 12.87
N ILE A 210 6.49 -7.28 13.65
CA ILE A 210 5.46 -6.32 13.26
C ILE A 210 5.31 -5.28 14.35
N LYS A 211 5.29 -4.00 13.95
CA LYS A 211 4.95 -2.86 14.80
C LYS A 211 3.94 -2.01 14.04
N LEU A 212 2.67 -2.13 14.42
CA LEU A 212 1.59 -1.42 13.73
C LEU A 212 1.80 0.10 13.79
N PRO A 213 1.57 0.85 12.70
CA PRO A 213 1.57 2.30 12.77
C PRO A 213 0.43 2.79 13.68
N PRO A 214 0.56 4.00 14.26
CA PRO A 214 -0.52 4.63 15.00
C PRO A 214 -1.72 4.91 14.09
N SER A 215 -2.91 5.01 14.68
CA SER A 215 -4.08 5.56 13.99
C SER A 215 -3.73 6.95 13.45
N ALA A 216 -4.09 7.22 12.19
CA ALA A 216 -3.68 8.44 11.53
C ALA A 216 -4.65 8.85 10.42
N ARG A 217 -4.65 10.15 10.13
CA ARG A 217 -5.24 10.75 8.93
C ARG A 217 -4.16 11.49 8.16
N LEU A 218 -3.89 11.02 6.95
CA LEU A 218 -2.91 11.59 6.05
C LEU A 218 -3.64 12.25 4.88
N GLN A 219 -3.41 13.54 4.69
CA GLN A 219 -3.92 14.31 3.57
C GLN A 219 -2.83 14.44 2.52
N PHE A 220 -3.19 14.24 1.25
CA PHE A 220 -2.27 14.27 0.12
C PHE A 220 -2.77 15.23 -0.95
N GLN A 221 -1.81 15.89 -1.59
CA GLN A 221 -2.02 16.42 -2.93
C GLN A 221 -1.74 15.28 -3.91
N ALA A 222 -2.69 14.99 -4.80
CA ALA A 222 -2.51 14.00 -5.85
C ALA A 222 -2.31 14.69 -7.20
N LYS A 223 -1.33 14.23 -7.96
CA LYS A 223 -1.12 14.59 -9.36
C LYS A 223 -1.12 13.33 -10.20
N GLY A 224 -1.51 13.43 -11.46
CA GLY A 224 -1.44 12.28 -12.33
C GLY A 224 -1.58 12.58 -13.80
N SER A 225 -1.41 11.52 -14.58
CA SER A 225 -1.71 11.47 -16.01
C SER A 225 -2.68 10.34 -16.26
N ALA A 226 -3.66 10.59 -17.13
CA ALA A 226 -4.53 9.54 -17.61
C ALA A 226 -4.95 9.81 -19.04
N LYS A 227 -4.72 8.83 -19.93
CA LYS A 227 -4.98 8.96 -21.38
C LYS A 227 -4.34 10.22 -21.98
N GLY A 228 -3.14 10.57 -21.50
CA GLY A 228 -2.39 11.76 -21.93
C GLY A 228 -2.83 13.09 -21.30
N PHE A 229 -3.86 13.12 -20.46
CA PHE A 229 -4.29 14.33 -19.76
C PHE A 229 -3.75 14.38 -18.34
N GLN A 230 -3.11 15.48 -18.00
CA GLN A 230 -2.65 15.74 -16.64
C GLN A 230 -3.83 16.16 -15.75
N TYR A 231 -3.83 15.70 -14.51
CA TYR A 231 -4.83 16.10 -13.53
C TYR A 231 -4.21 16.41 -12.16
N SER A 232 -4.98 17.12 -11.34
CA SER A 232 -4.72 17.32 -9.92
C SER A 232 -5.97 16.94 -9.12
N ALA A 233 -5.76 16.30 -7.98
CA ALA A 233 -6.81 15.80 -7.10
C ALA A 233 -6.40 15.99 -5.64
N LYS A 234 -7.36 15.87 -4.73
CA LYS A 234 -7.10 15.70 -3.30
C LYS A 234 -7.17 14.22 -2.98
N ALA A 235 -6.37 13.77 -2.03
CA ALA A 235 -6.48 12.42 -1.52
C ALA A 235 -6.35 12.40 0.00
N GLN A 236 -6.95 11.39 0.63
CA GLN A 236 -6.85 11.16 2.06
C GLN A 236 -6.72 9.67 2.34
N LEU A 237 -5.76 9.30 3.19
CA LEU A 237 -5.67 7.97 3.79
C LEU A 237 -6.02 8.09 5.27
N THR A 238 -7.00 7.34 5.74
CA THR A 238 -7.31 7.19 7.16
C THR A 238 -7.01 5.75 7.57
N PHE A 239 -6.24 5.59 8.65
CA PHE A 239 -5.99 4.31 9.29
C PHE A 239 -6.45 4.38 10.74
N LYS A 240 -7.22 3.39 11.18
CA LYS A 240 -7.70 3.26 12.55
C LYS A 240 -7.47 1.84 13.04
N SER A 241 -7.05 1.72 14.29
CA SER A 241 -6.89 0.44 14.97
C SER A 241 -7.32 0.55 16.43
N ASP A 242 -7.89 -0.53 16.96
CA ASP A 242 -8.18 -0.73 18.40
C ASP A 242 -7.28 -1.80 19.04
N GLY A 243 -6.22 -2.22 18.35
CA GLY A 243 -5.31 -3.30 18.75
C GLY A 243 -5.76 -4.71 18.38
N GLN A 244 -7.05 -4.93 18.10
CA GLN A 244 -7.59 -6.24 17.67
C GLN A 244 -8.06 -6.22 16.21
N ARG A 245 -8.62 -5.09 15.79
CA ARG A 245 -9.15 -4.86 14.44
C ARG A 245 -8.57 -3.57 13.88
N TYR A 246 -8.64 -3.48 12.56
CA TYR A 246 -8.26 -2.28 11.85
C TYR A 246 -9.30 -1.90 10.79
N GLN A 247 -9.29 -0.63 10.43
CA GLN A 247 -9.99 -0.08 9.27
C GLN A 247 -9.06 0.91 8.57
N ALA A 248 -8.92 0.76 7.26
CA ALA A 248 -8.21 1.68 6.40
C ALA A 248 -9.16 2.18 5.30
N GLU A 249 -9.07 3.47 4.97
CA GLU A 249 -9.83 4.09 3.89
C GLU A 249 -8.93 5.05 3.13
N GLN A 250 -8.87 4.90 1.80
CA GLN A 250 -8.20 5.84 0.91
C GLN A 250 -9.21 6.42 -0.07
N GLU A 251 -9.38 7.74 -0.05
CA GLU A 251 -10.20 8.46 -1.02
C GLU A 251 -9.33 9.35 -1.90
N VAL A 252 -9.62 9.39 -3.20
CA VAL A 252 -9.06 10.32 -4.17
C VAL A 252 -10.21 11.00 -4.89
N SER A 253 -10.24 12.33 -4.88
CA SER A 253 -11.31 13.11 -5.49
C SER A 253 -10.80 14.34 -6.24
N ALA A 254 -11.36 14.56 -7.43
CA ALA A 254 -11.05 15.71 -8.27
C ALA A 254 -12.32 16.39 -8.76
N PHE A 255 -12.28 17.72 -8.78
CA PHE A 255 -13.42 18.55 -9.19
C PHE A 255 -13.82 18.22 -10.64
N LEU A 256 -15.08 17.90 -10.87
CA LEU A 256 -15.66 17.45 -12.17
C LEU A 256 -15.19 16.09 -12.70
N MET A 257 -14.15 15.47 -12.13
CA MET A 257 -13.70 14.12 -12.53
C MET A 257 -14.24 13.00 -11.63
N GLY A 258 -14.85 13.35 -10.49
CA GLY A 258 -15.47 12.40 -9.56
C GLY A 258 -14.52 11.99 -8.44
N SER A 259 -14.87 10.90 -7.76
CA SER A 259 -14.08 10.31 -6.68
C SER A 259 -13.98 8.81 -6.80
N ARG A 260 -12.92 8.28 -6.18
CA ARG A 260 -12.73 6.86 -5.94
C ARG A 260 -12.30 6.65 -4.51
N SER A 261 -12.84 5.63 -3.87
CA SER A 261 -12.50 5.22 -2.52
C SER A 261 -12.15 3.73 -2.47
N GLN A 262 -11.10 3.39 -1.73
CA GLN A 262 -10.80 2.02 -1.34
C GLN A 262 -10.94 1.90 0.17
N THR A 263 -11.50 0.78 0.64
CA THR A 263 -11.56 0.46 2.07
C THR A 263 -11.03 -0.95 2.30
N SER A 264 -10.33 -1.13 3.42
CA SER A 264 -9.81 -2.40 3.89
C SER A 264 -10.13 -2.53 5.37
N SER A 265 -10.66 -3.68 5.78
CA SER A 265 -10.96 -3.95 7.18
C SER A 265 -10.70 -5.41 7.51
N GLY A 266 -10.29 -5.67 8.75
CA GLY A 266 -9.95 -7.01 9.18
C GLY A 266 -9.42 -7.08 10.60
N LEU A 267 -8.68 -8.15 10.86
CA LEU A 267 -8.07 -8.42 12.16
C LEU A 267 -6.62 -7.95 12.18
N ILE A 268 -6.10 -7.76 13.39
CA ILE A 268 -4.68 -7.60 13.65
C ILE A 268 -4.19 -8.90 14.27
N THR A 269 -3.13 -9.44 13.70
CA THR A 269 -2.52 -10.71 14.10
C THR A 269 -1.06 -10.47 14.50
N PRO A 270 -0.38 -11.46 15.10
CA PRO A 270 1.06 -11.39 15.28
C PRO A 270 1.85 -11.19 13.98
N HIS A 271 1.24 -11.44 12.81
CA HIS A 271 1.82 -11.26 11.49
C HIS A 271 1.41 -9.94 10.82
N GLY A 272 0.70 -9.08 11.55
CA GLY A 272 0.21 -7.79 11.08
C GLY A 272 -1.22 -7.83 10.61
N LEU A 273 -1.52 -7.05 9.58
CA LEU A 273 -2.88 -6.90 9.07
C LEU A 273 -3.34 -8.20 8.42
N ALA A 274 -4.54 -8.65 8.79
CA ALA A 274 -5.23 -9.76 8.16
C ALA A 274 -6.57 -9.24 7.59
N PRO A 275 -6.57 -8.76 6.34
CA PRO A 275 -7.79 -8.25 5.71
C PRO A 275 -8.87 -9.31 5.63
N GLN A 276 -10.11 -8.90 5.86
CA GLN A 276 -11.32 -9.73 5.72
C GLN A 276 -12.24 -9.18 4.63
N ARG A 277 -12.27 -7.86 4.45
CA ARG A 277 -13.06 -7.21 3.40
C ARG A 277 -12.29 -6.05 2.79
N PHE A 278 -12.16 -6.10 1.48
CA PHE A 278 -11.67 -5.01 0.64
C PHE A 278 -12.80 -4.51 -0.26
N VAL A 279 -13.03 -3.20 -0.32
CA VAL A 279 -14.01 -2.58 -1.23
C VAL A 279 -13.31 -1.51 -2.05
N ASP A 280 -13.55 -1.52 -3.35
CA ASP A 280 -13.08 -0.53 -4.30
C ASP A 280 -14.27 0.10 -5.01
N LYS A 281 -14.50 1.38 -4.72
CA LYS A 281 -15.68 2.11 -5.18
C LYS A 281 -15.27 3.30 -6.01
N ALA A 282 -15.73 3.31 -7.24
CA ALA A 282 -15.71 4.49 -8.10
C ALA A 282 -17.09 4.65 -8.75
N ARG A 283 -17.18 4.62 -10.09
CA ARG A 283 -18.48 4.51 -10.80
C ARG A 283 -19.24 3.24 -10.44
N LYS A 284 -18.51 2.14 -10.23
CA LYS A 284 -19.02 0.86 -9.75
C LYS A 284 -18.30 0.52 -8.45
N GLU A 285 -18.99 -0.20 -7.59
CA GLU A 285 -18.42 -0.78 -6.38
C GLU A 285 -18.09 -2.24 -6.67
N ARG A 286 -16.89 -2.67 -6.27
CA ARG A 286 -16.47 -4.07 -6.27
C ARG A 286 -15.83 -4.41 -4.94
N SER A 287 -15.87 -5.68 -4.57
CA SER A 287 -15.25 -6.11 -3.32
C SER A 287 -14.58 -7.47 -3.43
N ALA A 288 -13.63 -7.69 -2.53
CA ALA A 288 -13.05 -8.99 -2.24
C ALA A 288 -13.28 -9.30 -0.75
N GLU A 289 -13.85 -10.46 -0.47
CA GLU A 289 -14.00 -11.02 0.87
C GLU A 289 -12.96 -12.12 1.05
N LEU A 290 -12.14 -11.99 2.09
CA LEU A 290 -11.06 -12.91 2.40
C LEU A 290 -11.50 -13.78 3.57
N ASP A 291 -11.58 -15.08 3.32
CA ASP A 291 -11.87 -16.12 4.29
C ASP A 291 -10.56 -16.81 4.67
N ALA A 292 -9.92 -16.31 5.73
CA ALA A 292 -8.65 -16.85 6.20
C ALA A 292 -8.74 -18.32 6.68
N PRO A 293 -9.76 -18.73 7.47
CA PRO A 293 -9.95 -20.14 7.82
C PRO A 293 -10.12 -21.06 6.60
N ALA A 294 -10.84 -20.61 5.57
CA ALA A 294 -11.03 -21.40 4.35
C ALA A 294 -9.89 -21.25 3.33
N ALA A 295 -8.93 -20.33 3.55
CA ALA A 295 -7.86 -19.97 2.61
C ALA A 295 -8.38 -19.56 1.21
N ARG A 296 -9.46 -18.77 1.16
CA ARG A 296 -10.15 -18.39 -0.08
C ARG A 296 -10.53 -16.91 -0.14
N ILE A 297 -10.62 -16.39 -1.35
CA ILE A 297 -11.10 -15.03 -1.65
C ILE A 297 -12.34 -15.13 -2.53
N ARG A 298 -13.43 -14.48 -2.14
CA ARG A 298 -14.65 -14.31 -2.95
C ARG A 298 -14.70 -12.90 -3.50
N TYR A 299 -14.92 -12.74 -4.80
CA TYR A 299 -15.05 -11.44 -5.45
C TYR A 299 -16.52 -11.12 -5.72
N SER A 300 -16.93 -9.87 -5.64
CA SER A 300 -18.33 -9.46 -5.87
C SER A 300 -18.84 -9.77 -7.28
N ASP A 301 -17.93 -9.77 -8.26
CA ASP A 301 -18.23 -9.95 -9.67
C ASP A 301 -17.74 -11.32 -10.18
N GLY A 302 -17.28 -12.22 -9.29
CA GLY A 302 -16.70 -13.51 -9.65
C GLY A 302 -17.53 -14.68 -9.16
N ASP A 303 -17.66 -15.70 -10.00
CA ASP A 303 -18.48 -16.88 -9.70
C ASP A 303 -17.76 -17.90 -8.79
N GLU A 304 -16.43 -18.03 -8.93
CA GLU A 304 -15.64 -19.03 -8.21
C GLU A 304 -14.64 -18.39 -7.23
N PRO A 305 -14.58 -18.85 -5.96
CA PRO A 305 -13.61 -18.34 -5.00
C PRO A 305 -12.17 -18.77 -5.35
N GLN A 306 -11.25 -17.82 -5.37
CA GLN A 306 -9.83 -18.05 -5.61
C GLN A 306 -9.12 -18.55 -4.35
N ALA A 307 -8.32 -19.62 -4.45
CA ALA A 307 -7.48 -20.07 -3.35
C ALA A 307 -6.33 -19.07 -3.09
N VAL A 308 -6.02 -18.83 -1.81
CA VAL A 308 -4.92 -17.95 -1.42
C VAL A 308 -4.19 -18.49 -0.20
N SER A 309 -2.90 -18.21 -0.09
CA SER A 309 -2.13 -18.53 1.10
C SER A 309 -2.39 -17.55 2.25
N ALA A 310 -1.98 -17.95 3.45
CA ALA A 310 -1.96 -17.09 4.61
C ALA A 310 -1.09 -15.84 4.38
N GLY A 311 -1.46 -14.73 5.04
CA GLY A 311 -0.72 -13.46 4.97
C GLY A 311 -1.04 -12.60 3.75
N VAL A 312 -2.04 -12.98 2.94
CA VAL A 312 -2.57 -12.13 1.86
C VAL A 312 -2.95 -10.75 2.38
N GLN A 313 -2.54 -9.74 1.63
CA GLN A 313 -2.95 -8.35 1.81
C GLN A 313 -3.89 -7.95 0.67
N ASP A 314 -4.69 -6.91 0.87
CA ASP A 314 -5.35 -6.22 -0.23
C ASP A 314 -4.55 -5.01 -0.71
N ARG A 315 -4.97 -4.40 -1.82
CA ARG A 315 -4.25 -3.27 -2.45
C ARG A 315 -4.13 -2.02 -1.60
N LEU A 316 -4.91 -1.89 -0.52
CA LEU A 316 -4.77 -0.78 0.42
C LEU A 316 -3.92 -1.16 1.63
N SER A 317 -4.23 -2.30 2.26
CA SER A 317 -3.54 -2.81 3.45
C SER A 317 -2.07 -3.12 3.20
N ILE A 318 -1.66 -3.49 1.99
CA ILE A 318 -0.25 -3.79 1.67
C ILE A 318 0.71 -2.66 2.05
N PHE A 319 0.33 -1.39 1.84
CA PHE A 319 1.19 -0.26 2.18
C PHE A 319 1.35 -0.09 3.70
N LEU A 320 0.28 -0.35 4.45
CA LEU A 320 0.27 -0.31 5.92
C LEU A 320 0.99 -1.53 6.52
N GLN A 321 0.90 -2.70 5.87
CA GLN A 321 1.65 -3.89 6.24
C GLN A 321 3.15 -3.66 6.07
N LEU A 322 3.59 -3.12 4.94
CA LEU A 322 4.99 -2.74 4.72
C LEU A 322 5.47 -1.69 5.73
N SER A 323 4.62 -0.69 6.04
CA SER A 323 4.88 0.28 7.11
C SER A 323 5.13 -0.44 8.44
N SER A 324 4.29 -1.42 8.78
CA SER A 324 4.36 -2.16 10.04
C SER A 324 5.60 -3.05 10.15
N MET A 325 5.99 -3.66 9.04
CA MET A 325 7.19 -4.48 8.94
C MET A 325 8.45 -3.64 9.12
N VAL A 326 8.57 -2.54 8.37
CA VAL A 326 9.74 -1.65 8.46
C VAL A 326 9.83 -1.01 9.84
N ALA A 327 8.70 -0.55 10.42
CA ALA A 327 8.69 0.06 11.74
C ALA A 327 9.14 -0.90 12.86
N ALA A 328 8.96 -2.21 12.68
CA ALA A 328 9.33 -3.21 13.68
C ALA A 328 10.84 -3.44 13.75
N ASN A 329 11.50 -3.45 12.59
CA ASN A 329 12.93 -3.71 12.49
C ASN A 329 13.52 -3.05 11.23
N PRO A 330 13.78 -1.73 11.25
CA PRO A 330 14.27 -1.01 10.07
C PRO A 330 15.59 -1.56 9.52
N GLU A 331 16.48 -2.04 10.38
CA GLU A 331 17.79 -2.58 10.01
C GLU A 331 17.67 -3.84 9.14
N ARG A 332 16.62 -4.64 9.33
CA ARG A 332 16.31 -5.81 8.48
C ARG A 332 15.95 -5.41 7.05
N TYR A 333 15.52 -4.17 6.83
CA TYR A 333 15.10 -3.64 5.54
C TYR A 333 16.16 -2.68 4.99
N ALA A 334 17.42 -3.14 4.93
CA ALA A 334 18.51 -2.43 4.27
C ALA A 334 18.28 -2.36 2.74
N PRO A 335 18.90 -1.41 2.02
CA PRO A 335 18.82 -1.34 0.55
C PRO A 335 19.11 -2.69 -0.12
N GLY A 336 18.32 -3.05 -1.14
CA GLY A 336 18.37 -4.33 -1.83
C GLY A 336 17.55 -5.45 -1.18
N SER A 337 17.05 -5.26 0.05
CA SER A 337 16.14 -6.22 0.69
C SER A 337 14.86 -6.39 -0.12
N THR A 338 14.33 -7.62 -0.18
CA THR A 338 13.11 -7.91 -0.92
C THR A 338 12.01 -8.49 -0.04
N VAL A 339 10.78 -8.10 -0.34
CA VAL A 339 9.57 -8.53 0.36
C VAL A 339 8.56 -9.00 -0.68
N ALA A 340 8.23 -10.29 -0.70
CA ALA A 340 7.20 -10.85 -1.56
C ALA A 340 5.94 -11.17 -0.74
N ILE A 341 4.79 -10.66 -1.15
CA ILE A 341 3.50 -10.77 -0.44
C ILE A 341 2.38 -11.01 -1.44
N ASN A 342 1.46 -11.94 -1.17
CA ASN A 342 0.23 -12.04 -1.99
C ASN A 342 -0.67 -10.82 -1.77
N VAL A 343 -1.03 -10.14 -2.86
CA VAL A 343 -1.88 -8.95 -2.85
C VAL A 343 -3.13 -9.21 -3.67
N THR A 344 -4.31 -8.96 -3.11
CA THR A 344 -5.60 -9.06 -3.78
C THR A 344 -6.15 -7.69 -4.16
N SER A 345 -6.63 -7.59 -5.40
CA SER A 345 -7.52 -6.53 -5.87
C SER A 345 -8.98 -6.91 -5.58
N ALA A 346 -9.94 -6.12 -6.06
CA ALA A 346 -11.36 -6.51 -6.00
C ALA A 346 -11.76 -7.62 -7.01
N ARG A 347 -10.79 -8.23 -7.71
CA ARG A 347 -11.03 -9.19 -8.82
C ARG A 347 -10.08 -10.37 -8.89
N SER A 348 -8.83 -10.19 -8.46
CA SER A 348 -7.77 -11.19 -8.58
C SER A 348 -6.68 -10.96 -7.54
N ALA A 349 -5.98 -12.03 -7.17
CA ALA A 349 -4.81 -11.96 -6.30
C ALA A 349 -3.52 -12.39 -7.00
N GLU A 350 -2.43 -11.71 -6.64
CA GLU A 350 -1.11 -11.90 -7.20
C GLU A 350 0.00 -11.54 -6.18
N VAL A 351 1.10 -12.27 -6.14
CA VAL A 351 2.35 -11.89 -5.44
C VAL A 351 2.89 -10.51 -5.89
N TRP A 352 3.10 -9.58 -4.98
CA TRP A 352 3.86 -8.36 -5.22
C TRP A 352 5.23 -8.51 -4.58
N THR A 353 6.29 -8.23 -5.35
CA THR A 353 7.66 -8.21 -4.84
C THR A 353 8.13 -6.76 -4.73
N PHE A 354 8.36 -6.29 -3.52
CA PHE A 354 8.92 -4.99 -3.23
C PHE A 354 10.43 -5.12 -2.99
N VAL A 355 11.19 -4.20 -3.56
CA VAL A 355 12.61 -3.98 -3.27
C VAL A 355 12.73 -2.72 -2.44
N VAL A 356 13.55 -2.75 -1.39
CA VAL A 356 13.92 -1.56 -0.64
C VAL A 356 15.02 -0.85 -1.40
N ASP A 357 14.75 0.37 -1.89
CA ASP A 357 15.72 1.13 -2.67
C ASP A 357 16.74 1.82 -1.75
N GLY A 358 16.25 2.34 -0.61
CA GLY A 358 17.08 3.03 0.39
C GLY A 358 16.50 4.38 0.83
N PRO A 359 17.24 5.13 1.66
CA PRO A 359 16.79 6.42 2.16
C PRO A 359 16.81 7.50 1.07
N GLU A 360 15.76 8.31 1.04
CA GLU A 360 15.55 9.44 0.12
C GLU A 360 14.85 10.58 0.87
N THR A 361 15.37 11.81 0.75
CA THR A 361 14.67 13.00 1.26
C THR A 361 13.78 13.58 0.16
N LEU A 362 12.48 13.66 0.43
CA LEU A 362 11.49 14.18 -0.51
C LEU A 362 11.15 15.64 -0.23
N ASP A 363 11.03 16.45 -1.27
CA ASP A 363 10.41 17.77 -1.20
C ASP A 363 8.89 17.64 -1.35
N LEU A 364 8.18 17.43 -0.24
CA LEU A 364 6.72 17.25 -0.22
C LEU A 364 6.01 18.58 0.04
N PRO A 365 4.70 18.69 -0.27
CA PRO A 365 3.88 19.81 0.19
C PRO A 365 3.88 19.99 1.73
N ALA A 366 4.12 18.92 2.49
CA ALA A 366 4.33 18.96 3.94
C ALA A 366 5.74 19.46 4.37
N GLY A 367 6.65 19.68 3.43
CA GLY A 367 8.05 20.06 3.64
C GLY A 367 9.06 18.95 3.33
N PRO A 368 10.37 19.25 3.42
CA PRO A 368 11.44 18.27 3.25
C PRO A 368 11.28 17.10 4.24
N THR A 369 11.17 15.88 3.71
CA THR A 369 10.80 14.70 4.49
C THR A 369 11.77 13.54 4.20
N PRO A 370 12.68 13.21 5.13
CA PRO A 370 13.47 11.98 5.05
C PRO A 370 12.55 10.76 5.04
N SER A 371 12.78 9.85 4.10
CA SER A 371 11.93 8.68 3.87
C SER A 371 12.73 7.47 3.41
N LEU A 372 12.18 6.28 3.59
CA LEU A 372 12.67 5.03 3.00
C LEU A 372 11.81 4.72 1.77
N ARG A 373 12.44 4.54 0.60
CA ARG A 373 11.74 4.18 -0.63
C ARG A 373 11.70 2.67 -0.84
N LEU A 374 10.53 2.18 -1.23
CA LEU A 374 10.30 0.80 -1.68
C LEU A 374 9.65 0.83 -3.07
N THR A 375 10.12 -0.06 -3.95
CA THR A 375 9.59 -0.20 -5.31
C THR A 375 9.06 -1.61 -5.54
N ARG A 376 7.80 -1.73 -5.93
CA ARG A 376 7.25 -2.98 -6.48
C ARG A 376 7.86 -3.23 -7.85
N GLN A 377 8.49 -4.39 -8.00
CA GLN A 377 8.98 -4.86 -9.29
C GLN A 377 7.82 -5.44 -10.12
N PRO A 378 7.57 -4.95 -11.34
CA PRO A 378 6.61 -5.57 -12.25
C PRO A 378 7.11 -6.96 -12.66
N ARG A 379 6.22 -7.96 -12.75
CA ARG A 379 6.60 -9.32 -13.19
C ARG A 379 6.46 -9.48 -14.70
N LYS A 380 5.50 -8.77 -15.29
CA LYS A 380 5.24 -8.71 -16.73
C LYS A 380 5.27 -7.25 -17.18
N GLY A 381 5.50 -7.02 -18.48
CA GLY A 381 5.62 -5.66 -19.02
C GLY A 381 4.35 -4.79 -18.90
N GLN A 382 3.19 -5.40 -18.67
CA GLN A 382 1.91 -4.68 -18.45
C GLN A 382 1.55 -4.53 -16.97
N ASP A 383 2.39 -5.03 -16.07
CA ASP A 383 2.11 -4.92 -14.64
C ASP A 383 2.30 -3.48 -14.16
N GLN A 384 1.43 -3.08 -13.25
CA GLN A 384 1.53 -1.79 -12.59
C GLN A 384 2.78 -1.72 -11.70
N THR A 385 3.53 -0.63 -11.82
CA THR A 385 4.62 -0.29 -10.90
C THR A 385 4.06 0.52 -9.74
N ALA A 386 4.51 0.21 -8.52
CA ALA A 386 4.19 0.98 -7.32
C ALA A 386 5.47 1.44 -6.64
N HIS A 387 5.52 2.70 -6.24
CA HIS A 387 6.55 3.25 -5.39
C HIS A 387 5.92 3.75 -4.10
N LEU A 388 6.56 3.44 -2.99
CA LEU A 388 6.11 3.75 -1.64
C LEU A 388 7.25 4.43 -0.90
N TRP A 389 6.97 5.56 -0.26
CA TRP A 389 7.92 6.23 0.62
C TRP A 389 7.37 6.26 2.04
N LEU A 390 8.17 5.81 2.99
CA LEU A 390 7.81 5.68 4.40
C LEU A 390 8.69 6.61 5.24
N ALA A 391 8.10 7.51 6.04
CA ALA A 391 8.89 8.47 6.82
C ALA A 391 9.15 7.99 8.25
N PRO A 392 10.41 7.79 8.69
CA PRO A 392 10.71 7.41 10.06
C PRO A 392 10.15 8.38 11.12
N SER A 393 10.13 9.68 10.81
CA SER A 393 9.58 10.74 11.67
C SER A 393 8.07 10.60 11.92
N LEU A 394 7.36 9.91 11.03
CA LEU A 394 5.93 9.59 11.15
C LEU A 394 5.72 8.09 11.43
N GLN A 395 6.64 7.46 12.15
CA GLN A 395 6.58 6.04 12.50
C GLN A 395 6.43 5.14 11.27
N TYR A 396 7.13 5.49 10.18
CA TYR A 396 7.07 4.82 8.89
C TYR A 396 5.69 4.82 8.21
N LEU A 397 4.82 5.78 8.52
CA LEU A 397 3.60 6.00 7.74
C LEU A 397 3.91 6.36 6.27
N PRO A 398 3.03 6.01 5.31
CA PRO A 398 3.20 6.38 3.90
C PRO A 398 3.14 7.90 3.69
N VAL A 399 4.22 8.49 3.19
CA VAL A 399 4.29 9.93 2.88
C VAL A 399 4.24 10.24 1.40
N ARG A 400 4.49 9.22 0.56
CA ARG A 400 4.23 9.30 -0.88
C ARG A 400 3.87 7.93 -1.40
N ILE A 401 2.88 7.88 -2.29
CA ILE A 401 2.50 6.67 -3.02
C ILE A 401 2.39 7.05 -4.49
N ARG A 402 3.21 6.42 -5.33
CA ARG A 402 3.14 6.59 -6.78
C ARG A 402 2.82 5.29 -7.47
N LEU A 403 1.69 5.25 -8.14
CA LEU A 403 1.22 4.14 -8.95
C LEU A 403 1.38 4.51 -10.43
N SER A 404 1.99 3.65 -11.23
CA SER A 404 2.27 3.91 -12.64
C SER A 404 1.93 2.70 -13.49
N GLN A 405 1.23 2.95 -14.60
CA GLN A 405 0.84 1.95 -15.57
C GLN A 405 1.87 1.87 -16.71
N SER A 406 1.87 0.75 -17.41
CA SER A 406 2.73 0.51 -18.59
C SER A 406 2.50 1.51 -19.72
N ASN A 407 1.30 2.08 -19.83
CA ASN A 407 0.93 3.08 -20.83
C ASN A 407 1.38 4.51 -20.47
N GLY A 408 2.09 4.71 -19.35
CA GLY A 408 2.56 6.01 -18.88
C GLY A 408 1.59 6.77 -17.97
N ASP A 409 0.35 6.28 -17.81
CA ASP A 409 -0.59 6.85 -16.84
C ASP A 409 -0.05 6.65 -15.42
N PHE A 410 -0.20 7.66 -14.55
CA PHE A 410 0.29 7.57 -13.18
C PHE A 410 -0.54 8.39 -12.20
N ALA A 411 -0.62 7.95 -10.95
CA ALA A 411 -1.15 8.68 -9.80
C ALA A 411 -0.01 8.84 -8.80
N ASP A 412 0.26 10.06 -8.37
CA ASP A 412 1.30 10.39 -7.39
C ASP A 412 0.67 11.18 -6.23
N LEU A 413 0.51 10.51 -5.10
CA LEU A 413 -0.04 11.07 -3.86
C LEU A 413 1.14 11.54 -3.02
N GLN A 414 1.24 12.84 -2.76
CA GLN A 414 2.32 13.47 -2.01
C GLN A 414 1.77 14.10 -0.73
N LEU A 415 2.36 13.78 0.42
CA LEU A 415 1.86 14.22 1.73
C LEU A 415 1.75 15.74 1.80
N GLN A 416 0.58 16.21 2.21
CA GLN A 416 0.31 17.61 2.49
C GLN A 416 0.20 17.88 3.99
N ALA A 417 -0.45 16.99 4.73
CA ALA A 417 -0.57 17.08 6.18
C ALA A 417 -0.79 15.70 6.80
N ALA A 418 -0.36 15.51 8.03
CA ALA A 418 -0.59 14.31 8.80
C ALA A 418 -1.15 14.67 10.18
N THR A 419 -2.19 13.97 10.59
CA THR A 419 -2.66 13.92 11.98
C THR A 419 -2.43 12.50 12.46
N VAL A 420 -1.58 12.33 13.47
CA VAL A 420 -1.20 11.03 14.01
C VAL A 420 -1.67 10.98 15.45
N ASP A 421 -2.48 9.99 15.78
CA ASP A 421 -2.93 9.77 17.15
C ASP A 421 -1.72 9.36 17.99
N SER A 422 -1.65 9.86 19.22
CA SER A 422 -0.61 9.40 20.14
C SER A 422 -0.81 7.91 20.41
N PRO A 423 0.26 7.09 20.42
CA PRO A 423 0.13 5.72 20.87
C PRO A 423 -0.43 5.71 22.30
N PRO A 424 -1.32 4.75 22.63
CA PRO A 424 -1.88 4.62 23.98
C PRO A 424 -0.82 4.33 25.04
#